data_AF-A0A3N4JKK3-F1
#
_entry.id   AF-A0A3N4JKK3-F1
#
_cell.length_a   1.000
_cell.length_b   1.000
_cell.length_c   1.000
_cell.angle_alpha   90.00
_cell.angle_beta   90.00
_cell.angle_gamma   90.00
#
_symmetry.space_group_name_H-M   'P 1'
#
loop_
_entity.id
_entity.type
_entity.pdbx_description
1 polymer ?
#
loop_
_entity_poly.entity_id
_entity_poly.type
_entity_poly.pdbx_seq_one_letter_code
_entity_poly.pdbx_strand_id
1 'polypeptide(L)'
;MQFLKTFLVLLFATLISAAAFPQDTEAVGDETVGTDTVAADFTGVRTRKSADGKQYTFLVYEAGRLDTTFVVVDDPAAPELTFSAFNANGAKFDGASLDAAGAAASAEGLSAEGAALLCNRACIIWRFIRRYGRRALRFIACLGNRLPTRCWISILSCMLSRDPWTCFAGILCSTGIIRRCIRV
;
A
#
# COMPACT_ATOMS: atom_id res chain seq x y z
N MET A 1 23.05 22.82 28.89
CA MET A 1 22.36 21.51 29.03
C MET A 1 21.15 21.32 28.10
N GLN A 2 20.62 22.35 27.41
CA GLN A 2 19.52 22.18 26.43
C GLN A 2 19.94 21.55 25.09
N PHE A 3 21.16 21.80 24.62
CA PHE A 3 21.67 21.23 23.35
C PHE A 3 21.81 19.71 23.35
N LEU A 4 22.09 19.09 24.51
CA LEU A 4 22.21 17.63 24.61
C LEU A 4 20.85 16.95 24.48
N LYS A 5 19.78 17.56 25.00
CA LYS A 5 18.41 17.02 24.92
C LYS A 5 17.86 17.05 23.50
N THR A 6 18.10 18.12 22.74
CA THR A 6 17.65 18.21 21.34
C THR A 6 18.41 17.24 20.44
N PHE A 7 19.71 17.04 20.67
CA PHE A 7 20.50 16.08 19.91
C PHE A 7 20.07 14.63 20.20
N LEU A 8 19.72 14.31 21.46
CA LEU A 8 19.22 12.97 21.85
C LEU A 8 17.86 12.66 21.23
N VAL A 9 16.94 13.64 21.16
CA VAL A 9 15.62 13.44 20.53
C VAL A 9 15.76 13.26 19.01
N LEU A 10 16.66 13.99 18.36
CA LEU A 10 16.96 13.82 16.93
C LEU A 10 17.60 12.46 16.62
N LEU A 11 18.49 11.96 17.49
CA LEU A 11 19.10 10.64 17.35
C LEU A 11 18.09 9.50 17.52
N PHE A 12 17.12 9.64 18.42
CA PHE A 12 16.04 8.65 18.56
C PHE A 12 15.08 8.66 17.36
N ALA A 13 14.77 9.83 16.80
CA ALA A 13 13.90 9.93 15.61
C ALA A 13 14.54 9.30 14.35
N THR A 14 15.88 9.41 14.20
CA THR A 14 16.60 8.79 13.09
C THR A 14 16.87 7.29 13.32
N LEU A 15 17.10 6.84 14.56
CA LEU A 15 17.26 5.42 14.90
C LEU A 15 15.98 4.60 14.69
N ILE A 16 14.79 5.18 14.96
CA ILE A 16 13.51 4.52 14.66
C ILE A 16 13.28 4.37 13.15
N SER A 17 13.85 5.26 12.34
CA SER A 17 13.76 5.18 10.87
C SER A 17 14.73 4.16 10.26
N ALA A 18 15.84 3.85 10.93
CA ALA A 18 16.83 2.87 10.45
C ALA A 18 16.50 1.42 10.86
N ALA A 19 15.77 1.21 11.97
CA ALA A 19 15.37 -0.13 12.41
C ALA A 19 14.09 -0.66 11.73
N ALA A 20 13.46 0.11 10.84
CA ALA A 20 12.21 -0.26 10.19
C ALA A 20 12.37 -1.06 8.88
N PHE A 21 13.60 -1.34 8.44
CA PHE A 21 13.86 -2.20 7.29
C PHE A 21 14.96 -3.22 7.60
N PRO A 22 14.62 -4.35 8.23
CA PRO A 22 15.49 -5.51 8.17
C PRO A 22 15.57 -6.01 6.71
N GLN A 23 16.77 -5.96 6.13
CA GLN A 23 17.12 -6.73 4.93
C GLN A 23 17.52 -8.15 5.34
N ASP A 24 16.56 -8.91 5.89
CA ASP A 24 16.85 -10.28 6.31
C ASP A 24 16.53 -11.27 5.17
N THR A 25 17.60 -11.71 4.51
CA THR A 25 17.72 -13.04 3.90
C THR A 25 17.61 -14.09 4.99
N GLU A 26 16.46 -14.74 5.17
CA GLU A 26 16.39 -16.05 5.87
C GLU A 26 15.29 -16.98 5.33
N ALA A 27 15.66 -18.25 5.25
CA ALA A 27 14.91 -19.36 4.71
C ALA A 27 13.96 -19.99 5.74
N VAL A 28 12.72 -20.21 5.27
CA VAL A 28 11.74 -21.26 5.57
C VAL A 28 11.73 -21.92 6.96
N GLY A 29 10.62 -21.67 7.68
CA GLY A 29 10.09 -22.57 8.69
C GLY A 29 8.89 -21.98 9.42
N ASP A 30 7.71 -22.56 9.18
CA ASP A 30 6.55 -22.52 10.08
C ASP A 30 5.67 -21.26 10.14
N GLU A 31 4.41 -21.48 10.48
CA GLU A 31 3.21 -20.66 10.27
C GLU A 31 3.10 -19.39 11.16
N THR A 32 4.23 -18.80 11.52
CA THR A 32 4.33 -17.63 12.38
C THR A 32 5.31 -16.61 11.80
N VAL A 33 4.77 -15.55 11.22
CA VAL A 33 5.51 -14.37 10.73
C VAL A 33 6.54 -14.74 9.64
N GLY A 34 6.03 -15.22 8.51
CA GLY A 34 6.85 -15.68 7.39
C GLY A 34 7.77 -14.59 6.82
N THR A 35 9.03 -14.97 6.60
CA THR A 35 9.94 -14.28 5.70
C THR A 35 9.35 -14.31 4.30
N ASP A 36 8.79 -13.17 3.88
CA ASP A 36 8.10 -12.96 2.60
C ASP A 36 9.10 -13.07 1.43
N THR A 37 9.48 -14.28 1.03
CA THR A 37 10.13 -14.49 -0.28
C THR A 37 9.07 -14.29 -1.36
N VAL A 38 9.08 -13.10 -1.95
CA VAL A 38 8.17 -12.73 -3.02
C VAL A 38 8.62 -13.39 -4.32
N ALA A 39 7.72 -14.13 -4.98
CA ALA A 39 8.02 -14.77 -6.25
C ALA A 39 8.54 -13.74 -7.28
N ALA A 40 9.51 -14.13 -8.10
CA ALA A 40 10.17 -13.23 -9.05
C ALA A 40 9.21 -12.63 -10.10
N ASP A 41 8.06 -13.26 -10.33
CA ASP A 41 7.01 -12.76 -11.23
C ASP A 41 5.87 -12.04 -10.48
N PHE A 42 5.95 -11.92 -9.16
CA PHE A 42 4.87 -11.35 -8.37
C PHE A 42 4.68 -9.87 -8.64
N THR A 43 3.45 -9.51 -8.96
CA THR A 43 3.01 -8.12 -9.14
C THR A 43 1.74 -7.93 -8.34
N GLY A 44 1.75 -7.03 -7.37
CA GLY A 44 0.63 -6.89 -6.45
C GLY A 44 1.01 -6.19 -5.16
N VAL A 45 0.16 -6.34 -4.15
CA VAL A 45 0.35 -5.71 -2.84
C VAL A 45 0.45 -6.78 -1.78
N ARG A 46 1.46 -6.67 -0.91
CA ARG A 46 1.52 -7.37 0.38
C ARG A 46 1.16 -6.39 1.47
N THR A 47 0.48 -6.87 2.52
CA THR A 47 0.09 -6.01 3.64
C THR A 47 0.59 -6.58 4.94
N ARG A 48 1.20 -5.72 5.75
CA ARG A 48 1.54 -5.98 7.14
C ARG A 48 0.71 -5.05 8.02
N LYS A 49 0.23 -5.57 9.14
CA LYS A 49 -0.49 -4.80 10.15
C LYS A 49 0.35 -4.81 11.42
N SER A 50 0.51 -3.66 12.06
CA SER A 50 1.19 -3.56 13.35
C SER A 50 0.44 -4.33 14.43
N ALA A 51 1.16 -4.71 15.50
CA ALA A 51 0.59 -5.46 16.62
C ALA A 51 -0.55 -4.71 17.33
N ASP A 52 -0.47 -3.38 17.41
CA ASP A 52 -1.53 -2.52 17.96
C ASP A 52 -2.73 -2.34 17.02
N GLY A 53 -2.60 -2.83 15.79
CA GLY A 53 -3.61 -2.78 14.75
C GLY A 53 -3.91 -1.40 14.17
N LYS A 54 -3.13 -0.38 14.53
CA LYS A 54 -3.32 1.01 14.11
C LYS A 54 -2.50 1.39 12.88
N GLN A 55 -1.51 0.60 12.50
CA GLN A 55 -0.67 0.89 11.35
C GLN A 55 -0.75 -0.23 10.32
N TYR A 56 -0.90 0.15 9.06
CA TYR A 56 -0.89 -0.73 7.91
C TYR A 56 0.28 -0.36 7.01
N THR A 57 1.12 -1.33 6.70
CA THR A 57 2.21 -1.21 5.74
C THR A 57 1.83 -1.98 4.48
N PHE A 58 1.68 -1.27 3.36
CA PHE A 58 1.45 -1.86 2.05
C PHE A 58 2.74 -1.86 1.27
N LEU A 59 3.19 -3.04 0.86
CA LEU A 59 4.38 -3.25 0.04
C LEU A 59 3.91 -3.56 -1.37
N VAL A 60 4.15 -2.65 -2.31
CA VAL A 60 3.76 -2.77 -3.71
C VAL A 60 4.91 -3.33 -4.51
N TYR A 61 4.66 -4.46 -5.17
CA TYR A 61 5.66 -5.17 -5.96
C TYR A 61 5.32 -5.14 -7.45
N GLU A 62 6.37 -5.11 -8.26
CA GLU A 62 6.33 -5.26 -9.70
C GLU A 62 7.44 -6.22 -10.15
N ALA A 63 7.07 -7.29 -10.85
CA ALA A 63 7.98 -8.34 -11.29
C ALA A 63 8.95 -8.79 -10.16
N GLY A 64 8.38 -9.10 -8.99
CA GLY A 64 9.11 -9.55 -7.81
C GLY A 64 9.92 -8.48 -7.08
N ARG A 65 10.02 -7.26 -7.61
CA ARG A 65 10.78 -6.16 -7.02
C ARG A 65 9.86 -5.24 -6.24
N LEU A 66 10.27 -4.84 -5.04
CA LEU A 66 9.58 -3.80 -4.29
C LEU A 66 9.70 -2.48 -5.06
N ASP A 67 8.57 -1.88 -5.38
CA ASP A 67 8.48 -0.58 -6.05
C ASP A 67 8.23 0.54 -5.03
N THR A 68 7.16 0.39 -4.26
CA THR A 68 6.67 1.41 -3.32
C THR A 68 6.23 0.78 -2.01
N THR A 69 6.52 1.46 -0.90
CA THR A 69 5.95 1.16 0.42
C THR A 69 5.02 2.28 0.86
N PHE A 70 3.79 1.95 1.26
CA PHE A 70 2.89 2.85 1.95
C PHE A 70 2.80 2.48 3.41
N VAL A 71 2.82 3.48 4.28
CA VAL A 71 2.49 3.37 5.69
C VAL A 71 1.28 4.24 5.96
N VAL A 72 0.20 3.62 6.43
CA VAL A 72 -1.02 4.31 6.79
C VAL A 72 -1.30 4.07 8.27
N VAL A 73 -1.44 5.16 9.02
CA VAL A 73 -1.85 5.12 10.43
C VAL A 73 -3.35 5.38 10.50
N ASP A 74 -4.10 4.36 10.92
CA ASP A 74 -5.51 4.40 11.28
C ASP A 74 -5.64 4.68 12.77
N ASP A 75 -5.43 5.94 13.14
CA ASP A 75 -5.80 6.42 14.47
C ASP A 75 -7.32 6.65 14.51
N PRO A 76 -8.09 5.92 15.34
CA PRO A 76 -9.53 6.11 15.44
C PRO A 76 -9.90 7.49 16.01
N ALA A 77 -8.98 8.16 16.73
CA ALA A 77 -9.20 9.50 17.26
C ALA A 77 -8.95 10.60 16.23
N ALA A 78 -8.19 10.32 15.15
CA ALA A 78 -7.92 11.27 14.10
C ALA A 78 -9.09 11.30 13.08
N PRO A 79 -9.51 12.49 12.60
CA PRO A 79 -10.53 12.60 11.56
C PRO A 79 -10.00 12.11 10.20
N GLU A 80 -8.69 12.22 9.97
CA GLU A 80 -8.03 11.85 8.73
C GLU A 80 -6.98 10.77 8.96
N LEU A 81 -6.76 9.95 7.92
CA LEU A 81 -5.70 8.95 7.91
C LEU A 81 -4.34 9.65 7.68
N THR A 82 -3.33 9.26 8.46
CA THR A 82 -1.96 9.74 8.22
C THR A 82 -1.26 8.82 7.24
N PHE A 83 -0.77 9.40 6.15
CA PHE A 83 -0.11 8.67 5.09
C PHE A 83 1.38 9.01 5.01
N SER A 84 2.20 8.00 4.78
CA SER A 84 3.59 8.15 4.38
C SER A 84 3.89 7.15 3.29
N ALA A 85 4.71 7.56 2.31
CA ALA A 85 5.04 6.71 1.18
C ALA A 85 6.53 6.81 0.87
N PHE A 86 7.12 5.68 0.50
CA PHE A 86 8.55 5.48 0.39
C PHE A 86 8.86 4.70 -0.88
N ASN A 87 9.97 5.04 -1.54
CA ASN A 87 10.41 4.29 -2.72
C ASN A 87 11.10 2.98 -2.30
N ALA A 88 11.49 2.18 -3.29
CA ALA A 88 12.25 0.96 -3.11
C ALA A 88 13.53 1.13 -2.25
N ASN A 89 14.10 2.34 -2.21
CA ASN A 89 15.30 2.66 -1.44
C ASN A 89 14.98 3.21 -0.02
N GLY A 90 13.71 3.25 0.37
CA GLY A 90 13.27 3.79 1.66
C GLY A 90 13.24 5.33 1.72
N ALA A 91 13.53 6.04 0.62
CA ALA A 91 13.41 7.48 0.59
C ALA A 91 11.92 7.88 0.56
N LYS A 92 11.53 8.75 1.49
CA LYS A 92 10.16 9.27 1.57
C LYS A 92 9.87 10.17 0.37
N PHE A 93 8.73 9.97 -0.28
CA PHE A 93 8.19 10.94 -1.24
C PHE A 93 6.99 11.66 -0.64
N ASP A 94 6.85 12.92 -1.03
CA ASP A 94 5.69 13.72 -0.64
C ASP A 94 4.44 13.20 -1.36
N GLY A 95 3.35 13.01 -0.63
CA GLY A 95 2.05 12.61 -1.18
C GLY A 95 1.58 13.55 -2.28
N ALA A 96 1.98 14.82 -2.24
CA ALA A 96 1.72 15.80 -3.29
C ALA A 96 2.25 15.37 -4.68
N SER A 97 3.36 14.63 -4.73
CA SER A 97 3.91 14.12 -6.00
C SER A 97 3.05 13.01 -6.60
N LEU A 98 2.47 12.15 -5.76
CA LEU A 98 1.51 11.12 -6.18
C LEU A 98 0.17 11.73 -6.56
N ASP A 99 -0.27 12.74 -5.82
CA ASP A 99 -1.49 13.49 -6.12
C ASP A 99 -1.36 14.23 -7.47
N ALA A 100 -0.20 14.84 -7.76
CA ALA A 100 0.08 15.51 -9.02
C ALA A 100 0.10 14.52 -10.21
N ALA A 101 0.74 13.36 -10.05
CA ALA A 101 0.73 12.29 -11.05
C ALA A 101 -0.71 11.77 -11.30
N GLY A 102 -1.49 11.62 -10.23
CA GLY A 102 -2.89 11.23 -10.31
C GLY A 102 -3.80 12.29 -10.94
N ALA A 103 -3.54 13.57 -10.71
CA ALA A 103 -4.29 14.69 -11.29
C ALA A 103 -4.09 14.74 -12.81
N ALA A 104 -2.85 14.58 -13.28
CA ALA A 104 -2.53 14.49 -14.71
C ALA A 104 -3.22 13.30 -15.39
N ALA A 105 -3.32 12.16 -14.70
CA ALA A 105 -4.04 10.98 -15.19
C ALA A 105 -5.58 11.13 -15.20
N SER A 106 -6.14 12.10 -14.47
CA SER A 106 -7.59 12.38 -14.41
C SER A 106 -8.04 13.63 -15.17
N ALA A 107 -7.16 14.23 -15.97
CA ALA A 107 -7.63 15.16 -17.00
C ALA A 107 -8.63 14.41 -17.90
N GLU A 108 -9.88 14.89 -17.94
CA GLU A 108 -10.99 14.28 -18.66
C GLU A 108 -10.60 14.02 -20.12
N GLY A 109 -10.38 12.75 -20.47
CA GLY A 109 -10.01 12.36 -21.85
C GLY A 109 -9.11 11.14 -21.97
N LEU A 110 -8.45 10.71 -20.89
CA LEU A 110 -7.61 9.50 -20.92
C LEU A 110 -8.44 8.27 -20.56
N SER A 111 -8.40 7.25 -21.42
CA SER A 111 -8.95 5.91 -21.13
C SER A 111 -8.30 5.34 -19.86
N ALA A 112 -8.91 4.33 -19.22
CA ALA A 112 -8.33 3.66 -18.05
C ALA A 112 -6.88 3.15 -18.32
N GLU A 113 -6.54 2.90 -19.59
CA GLU A 113 -5.20 2.55 -20.07
C GLU A 113 -4.26 3.78 -20.17
N GLY A 114 -4.78 4.95 -20.59
CA GLY A 114 -4.02 6.21 -20.62
C GLY A 114 -3.72 6.78 -19.23
N ALA A 115 -4.62 6.59 -18.27
CA ALA A 115 -4.38 6.94 -16.87
C ALA A 115 -3.31 6.05 -16.21
N ALA A 116 -3.23 4.78 -16.62
CA ALA A 116 -2.23 3.82 -16.14
C ALA A 116 -0.80 4.13 -16.65
N LEU A 117 -0.64 4.88 -17.74
CA LEU A 117 0.66 5.32 -18.26
C LEU A 117 1.31 6.43 -17.44
N LEU A 118 0.53 7.22 -16.69
CA LEU A 118 1.02 8.34 -15.88
C LEU A 118 0.95 8.08 -14.37
N CYS A 119 0.00 7.24 -13.92
CA CYS A 119 -0.21 6.89 -12.53
C CYS A 119 0.16 5.41 -12.34
N ASN A 120 1.34 5.15 -11.75
CA ASN A 120 1.78 3.80 -11.42
C ASN A 120 0.83 3.12 -10.40
N ARG A 121 0.99 1.82 -10.17
CA ARG A 121 0.13 1.04 -9.25
C ARG A 121 0.04 1.66 -7.86
N ALA A 122 1.16 2.20 -7.40
CA ALA A 122 1.26 2.91 -6.14
C ALA A 122 0.31 4.13 -6.11
N CYS A 123 0.37 4.98 -7.14
CA CYS A 123 -0.54 6.12 -7.31
C CYS A 123 -2.03 5.70 -7.34
N ILE A 124 -2.37 4.58 -7.99
CA ILE A 124 -3.75 4.05 -8.02
C ILE A 124 -4.24 3.69 -6.61
N ILE A 125 -3.42 2.93 -5.86
CA ILE A 125 -3.74 2.51 -4.49
C ILE A 125 -3.86 3.74 -3.58
N TRP A 126 -2.91 4.68 -3.68
CA TRP A 126 -2.92 5.93 -2.92
C TRP A 126 -4.22 6.70 -3.12
N ARG A 127 -4.61 6.93 -4.38
CA ARG A 127 -5.84 7.64 -4.72
C ARG A 127 -7.08 6.92 -4.22
N PHE A 128 -7.11 5.60 -4.36
CA PHE A 128 -8.23 4.79 -3.89
C PHE A 128 -8.40 4.92 -2.37
N ILE A 129 -7.32 4.85 -1.59
CA ILE A 129 -7.39 5.02 -0.13
C ILE A 129 -7.76 6.45 0.25
N ARG A 130 -7.25 7.49 -0.43
CA ARG A 130 -7.67 8.86 -0.17
C ARG A 130 -9.15 9.10 -0.46
N ARG A 131 -9.67 8.55 -1.55
CA ARG A 131 -11.06 8.74 -1.96
C ARG A 131 -12.06 8.01 -1.07
N TYR A 132 -11.75 6.80 -0.63
CA TYR A 132 -12.68 5.94 0.12
C TYR A 132 -12.28 5.70 1.58
N GLY A 133 -11.19 6.32 2.03
CA GLY A 133 -10.72 6.34 3.41
C GLY A 133 -10.50 4.96 4.03
N ARG A 134 -10.95 4.82 5.28
CA ARG A 134 -10.82 3.59 6.08
C ARG A 134 -11.42 2.34 5.42
N ARG A 135 -12.47 2.49 4.60
CA ARG A 135 -13.08 1.36 3.89
C ARG A 135 -12.11 0.77 2.85
N ALA A 136 -11.45 1.62 2.06
CA ALA A 136 -10.42 1.19 1.12
C ALA A 136 -9.22 0.57 1.83
N LEU A 137 -8.78 1.18 2.95
CA LEU A 137 -7.68 0.68 3.76
C LEU A 137 -7.92 -0.76 4.22
N ARG A 138 -9.07 -1.01 4.85
CA ARG A 138 -9.46 -2.33 5.35
C ARG A 138 -9.64 -3.34 4.23
N PHE A 139 -10.24 -2.92 3.12
CA PHE A 139 -10.41 -3.76 1.94
C PHE A 139 -9.05 -4.26 1.42
N ILE A 140 -8.11 -3.35 1.15
CA ILE A 140 -6.78 -3.73 0.64
C ILE A 140 -6.03 -4.58 1.66
N ALA A 141 -6.11 -4.24 2.95
CA ALA A 141 -5.46 -5.03 4.00
C ALA A 141 -6.04 -6.45 4.11
N CYS A 142 -7.34 -6.60 3.89
CA CYS A 142 -7.98 -7.92 3.84
C CYS A 142 -7.56 -8.73 2.62
N LEU A 143 -7.40 -8.08 1.46
CA LEU A 143 -6.93 -8.73 0.23
C LEU A 143 -5.47 -9.18 0.38
N GLY A 144 -4.61 -8.26 0.82
CA GLY A 144 -3.19 -8.42 1.14
C GLY A 144 -2.52 -9.66 0.57
N ASN A 145 -2.07 -10.53 1.46
CA ASN A 145 -1.25 -11.70 1.12
C ASN A 145 -2.04 -12.88 0.50
N ARG A 146 -3.35 -12.71 0.25
CA ARG A 146 -4.25 -13.80 -0.14
C ARG A 146 -4.57 -13.82 -1.64
N LEU A 147 -4.19 -12.78 -2.38
CA LEU A 147 -4.44 -12.70 -3.82
C LEU A 147 -3.24 -13.15 -4.66
N PRO A 148 -3.46 -13.93 -5.72
CA PRO A 148 -2.43 -14.22 -6.71
C PRO A 148 -2.13 -12.99 -7.57
N THR A 149 -0.93 -12.93 -8.14
CA THR A 149 -0.45 -11.87 -9.04
C THR A 149 -1.47 -11.48 -10.11
N ARG A 150 -2.04 -12.49 -10.79
CA ARG A 150 -2.97 -12.29 -11.92
C ARG A 150 -4.25 -11.55 -11.51
N CYS A 151 -4.63 -11.62 -10.23
CA CYS A 151 -5.81 -10.91 -9.74
C CYS A 151 -5.59 -9.42 -9.52
N TRP A 152 -4.37 -9.01 -9.21
CA TRP A 152 -4.09 -7.62 -8.88
C TRP A 152 -4.35 -6.67 -10.05
N ILE A 153 -4.22 -7.14 -11.29
CA ILE A 153 -4.55 -6.34 -12.49
C ILE A 153 -6.04 -5.96 -12.50
N SER A 154 -6.94 -6.93 -12.29
CA SER A 154 -8.38 -6.66 -12.22
C SER A 154 -8.75 -5.79 -11.02
N ILE A 155 -8.10 -5.99 -9.87
CA ILE A 155 -8.31 -5.17 -8.68
C ILE A 155 -7.90 -3.72 -8.94
N LEU A 156 -6.71 -3.48 -9.49
CA LEU A 156 -6.23 -2.13 -9.78
C LEU A 156 -7.10 -1.43 -10.82
N SER A 157 -7.56 -2.15 -11.85
CA SER A 157 -8.51 -1.62 -12.82
C SER A 157 -9.83 -1.20 -12.14
N CYS A 158 -10.38 -2.04 -11.26
CA CYS A 158 -11.58 -1.68 -10.51
C CYS A 158 -11.38 -0.49 -9.56
N MET A 159 -10.20 -0.29 -8.97
CA MET A 159 -9.90 0.89 -8.14
C MET A 159 -10.00 2.21 -8.92
N LEU A 160 -9.80 2.18 -10.24
CA LEU A 160 -9.95 3.33 -11.13
C LEU A 160 -11.40 3.57 -11.59
N SER A 161 -12.30 2.61 -11.39
CA SER A 161 -13.70 2.73 -11.79
C SER A 161 -14.45 3.80 -11.00
N ARG A 162 -15.51 4.35 -11.61
CA ARG A 162 -16.45 5.26 -10.94
C ARG A 162 -17.15 4.59 -9.76
N ASP A 163 -17.49 3.30 -9.91
CA ASP A 163 -18.04 2.47 -8.84
C ASP A 163 -17.14 1.23 -8.62
N PRO A 164 -16.08 1.39 -7.80
CA PRO A 164 -15.11 0.33 -7.59
C PRO A 164 -15.71 -0.86 -6.85
N TRP A 165 -16.70 -0.64 -5.95
CA TRP A 165 -17.27 -1.69 -5.13
C TRP A 165 -18.11 -2.66 -5.95
N THR A 166 -18.93 -2.13 -6.87
CA THR A 166 -19.67 -2.95 -7.84
C THR A 166 -18.71 -3.66 -8.79
N CYS A 167 -17.64 -2.99 -9.23
CA CYS A 167 -16.61 -3.61 -10.06
C CYS A 167 -15.91 -4.79 -9.35
N PHE A 168 -15.50 -4.62 -8.09
CA PHE A 168 -14.88 -5.68 -7.29
C PHE A 168 -15.79 -6.90 -7.13
N ALA A 169 -17.10 -6.69 -6.96
CA ALA A 169 -18.07 -7.78 -6.82
C ALA A 169 -18.16 -8.66 -8.09
N GLY A 170 -17.82 -8.10 -9.25
CA GLY A 170 -17.77 -8.79 -10.54
C GLY A 170 -16.46 -9.51 -10.84
N ILE A 171 -15.41 -9.35 -10.02
CA ILE A 171 -14.13 -10.02 -10.26
C ILE A 171 -14.27 -11.53 -10.02
N LEU A 172 -13.98 -12.31 -11.06
CA LEU A 172 -14.05 -13.78 -11.05
C LEU A 172 -12.82 -14.43 -10.43
N CYS A 173 -11.67 -13.78 -10.52
CA CYS A 173 -10.45 -14.29 -9.94
C CYS A 173 -10.53 -14.13 -8.41
N SER A 174 -10.30 -15.20 -7.63
CA SER A 174 -10.39 -15.16 -6.16
C SER A 174 -11.71 -14.57 -5.60
N THR A 175 -12.85 -14.74 -6.30
CA THR A 175 -14.15 -14.15 -5.94
C THR A 175 -14.53 -14.37 -4.48
N GLY A 176 -14.25 -15.54 -3.91
CA GLY A 176 -14.54 -15.83 -2.50
C GLY A 176 -13.81 -14.92 -1.53
N ILE A 177 -12.53 -14.64 -1.77
CA ILE A 177 -11.69 -13.75 -0.96
C ILE A 177 -12.15 -12.30 -1.16
N ILE A 178 -12.33 -11.88 -2.40
CA ILE A 178 -12.73 -10.50 -2.73
C ILE A 178 -14.09 -10.19 -2.12
N ARG A 179 -15.10 -11.05 -2.30
CA ARG A 179 -16.44 -10.85 -1.69
C ARG A 179 -16.41 -10.79 -0.18
N ARG A 180 -15.54 -11.58 0.47
CA ARG A 180 -15.35 -11.52 1.92
C ARG A 180 -14.76 -10.17 2.32
N CYS A 181 -13.77 -9.69 1.60
CA CYS A 181 -13.09 -8.43 1.91
C CYS A 181 -13.91 -7.17 1.60
N ILE A 182 -14.82 -7.20 0.61
CA ILE A 182 -15.73 -6.07 0.32
C ILE A 182 -16.64 -5.75 1.52
N ARG A 183 -16.92 -6.74 2.38
CA ARG A 183 -17.83 -6.63 3.53
C ARG A 183 -17.14 -6.16 4.82
N VAL A 184 -15.82 -5.98 4.80
CA VAL A 184 -15.01 -5.50 5.94
C VAL A 184 -15.04 -3.97 6.01
#